data_AF-A0A6V7GYF5-F1
#
_entry.id   AF-A0A6V7GYF5-F1
#
_cell.length_a   1.000
_cell.length_b   1.000
_cell.length_c   1.000
_cell.angle_alpha   90.00
_cell.angle_beta   90.00
_cell.angle_gamma   90.00
#
_symmetry.space_group_name_H-M   'P 1'
#
loop_
_entity.id
_entity.type
_entity.pdbx_description
1 polymer ?
#
loop_
_entity_poly.entity_id
_entity_poly.type
_entity_poly.pdbx_seq_one_letter_code
_entity_poly.pdbx_strand_id
1 'polypeptide(L)'
;MYTFLSNLTDLTYKMQGLTVIYVPREGSDLTEEDSLDKELVKRLESVVAYWTTQIRITLSDQDQATPNELLCLNDEYEFWIYRPSASFRKQASFPLHIDAKEEKKGIFLPTDDNLCGLNQQLQNPTVNRIAEFLLISHSTYARQFLSLKDEIEDGATEAKSNIEYLRILIDPSAELDKCTTPSSIEEHLMLIIHLFRTIWLNSPFYNSHERIENLFKALNNQIIIICRNYIDLREVFAGKTRSSIEKFEECVNVCENYKSLYDKVNINLSVSTEYLNQRKSGAKLAP
;
A
#
# COMPACT_ATOMS: atom_id res chain seq x y z
N MET A 1 -12.48 -21.07 -27.39
CA MET A 1 -12.16 -21.84 -26.17
C MET A 1 -11.35 -21.02 -25.17
N TYR A 2 -10.23 -20.40 -25.58
CA TYR A 2 -9.41 -19.55 -24.70
C TYR A 2 -10.14 -18.36 -24.08
N THR A 3 -10.93 -17.61 -24.85
CA THR A 3 -11.78 -16.52 -24.32
C THR A 3 -12.76 -17.01 -23.25
N PHE A 4 -13.31 -18.22 -23.40
CA PHE A 4 -14.21 -18.81 -22.42
C PHE A 4 -13.47 -19.14 -21.11
N LEU A 5 -12.27 -19.72 -21.21
CA LEU A 5 -11.44 -20.02 -20.03
C LEU A 5 -10.95 -18.75 -19.32
N SER A 6 -10.52 -17.73 -20.07
CA SER A 6 -10.18 -16.41 -19.52
C SER A 6 -11.37 -15.77 -18.79
N ASN A 7 -12.57 -15.77 -19.40
CA ASN A 7 -13.77 -15.20 -18.78
C ASN A 7 -14.21 -15.99 -17.53
N LEU A 8 -14.04 -17.32 -17.53
CA LEU A 8 -14.36 -18.15 -16.37
C LEU A 8 -13.40 -17.87 -15.20
N THR A 9 -12.10 -17.74 -15.49
CA THR A 9 -11.08 -17.32 -14.51
C THR A 9 -11.43 -15.95 -13.95
N ASP A 10 -11.71 -14.96 -14.81
CA ASP A 10 -12.10 -13.61 -14.38
C ASP A 10 -13.32 -13.63 -13.46
N LEU A 11 -14.40 -14.32 -13.85
CA LEU A 11 -15.62 -14.38 -13.03
C LEU A 11 -15.38 -15.04 -11.67
N THR A 12 -14.49 -16.04 -11.61
CA THR A 12 -14.22 -16.80 -10.39
C THR A 12 -13.42 -15.96 -9.39
N TYR A 13 -12.39 -15.24 -9.86
CA TYR A 13 -11.43 -14.55 -8.99
C TYR A 13 -11.74 -13.07 -8.79
N LYS A 14 -12.42 -12.41 -9.74
CA LYS A 14 -12.86 -11.01 -9.58
C LYS A 14 -13.84 -10.84 -8.43
N MET A 15 -14.68 -11.85 -8.16
CA MET A 15 -15.57 -11.87 -6.99
C MET A 15 -14.82 -11.97 -5.65
N GLN A 16 -13.53 -12.36 -5.68
CA GLN A 16 -12.64 -12.46 -4.51
C GLN A 16 -11.68 -11.26 -4.42
N GLY A 17 -11.79 -10.28 -5.33
CA GLY A 17 -10.87 -9.14 -5.40
C GLY A 17 -9.48 -9.49 -5.95
N LEU A 18 -9.34 -10.61 -6.65
CA LEU A 18 -8.08 -11.10 -7.20
C LEU A 18 -8.06 -11.05 -8.73
N THR A 19 -6.91 -10.62 -9.28
CA THR A 19 -6.59 -10.69 -10.70
C THR A 19 -5.79 -11.96 -10.94
N VAL A 20 -6.41 -12.92 -11.64
CA VAL A 20 -5.75 -14.19 -12.00
C VAL A 20 -5.64 -14.30 -13.51
N ILE A 21 -4.43 -14.50 -14.03
CA ILE A 21 -4.19 -14.65 -15.45
C ILE A 21 -4.27 -16.11 -15.88
N TYR A 22 -5.04 -16.39 -16.93
CA TYR A 22 -5.06 -17.71 -17.55
C TYR A 22 -3.77 -17.94 -18.34
N VAL A 23 -3.06 -19.05 -18.08
CA VAL A 23 -1.86 -19.46 -18.81
C VAL A 23 -2.15 -20.69 -19.67
N PRO A 24 -2.01 -20.61 -21.01
CA PRO A 24 -2.25 -21.75 -21.90
C PRO A 24 -1.15 -22.80 -21.77
N ARG A 25 -1.54 -24.08 -21.74
CA ARG A 25 -0.58 -25.21 -21.69
C ARG A 25 0.30 -25.32 -22.93
N GLU A 26 -0.20 -24.84 -24.07
CA GLU A 26 0.55 -24.81 -25.35
C GLU A 26 1.83 -23.98 -25.24
N GLY A 27 1.94 -23.07 -24.26
CA GLY A 27 3.14 -22.27 -24.03
C GLY A 27 4.29 -22.99 -23.31
N SER A 28 4.04 -24.18 -22.73
CA SER A 28 5.05 -24.87 -21.92
C SER A 28 6.16 -25.51 -22.77
N ASP A 29 5.83 -25.96 -23.98
CA ASP A 29 6.70 -26.73 -24.87
C ASP A 29 7.02 -25.99 -26.19
N LEU A 30 7.17 -24.65 -26.15
CA LEU A 30 7.46 -23.86 -27.35
C LEU A 30 8.90 -24.05 -27.86
N THR A 31 9.05 -24.26 -29.16
CA THR A 31 10.34 -24.34 -29.87
C THR A 31 10.49 -23.19 -30.87
N GLU A 32 11.72 -22.95 -31.37
CA GLU A 32 11.94 -21.90 -32.38
C GLU A 32 11.23 -22.21 -33.72
N GLU A 33 11.03 -23.48 -34.06
CA GLU A 33 10.34 -23.91 -35.28
C GLU A 33 8.86 -23.52 -35.27
N ASP A 34 8.24 -23.48 -34.08
CA ASP A 34 6.85 -23.10 -33.88
C ASP A 34 6.58 -21.62 -34.23
N SER A 35 7.62 -20.79 -34.33
CA SER A 35 7.52 -19.37 -34.72
C SER A 35 7.03 -19.17 -36.15
N LEU A 36 7.10 -20.21 -36.99
CA LEU A 36 6.59 -20.22 -38.36
C LEU A 36 5.07 -20.42 -38.42
N ASP A 37 4.46 -20.95 -37.36
CA ASP A 37 3.01 -21.13 -37.27
C ASP A 37 2.31 -19.80 -36.93
N LYS A 38 1.80 -19.15 -37.98
CA LYS A 38 1.07 -17.88 -37.85
C LYS A 38 -0.23 -18.00 -37.06
N GLU A 39 -0.86 -19.16 -37.01
CA GLU A 39 -2.08 -19.35 -36.21
C GLU A 39 -1.74 -19.48 -34.73
N LEU A 40 -0.68 -20.21 -34.39
CA LEU A 40 -0.15 -20.29 -33.03
C LEU A 40 0.27 -18.90 -32.51
N VAL A 41 1.06 -18.16 -33.30
CA VAL A 41 1.49 -16.79 -32.94
C VAL A 41 0.28 -15.91 -32.64
N LYS A 42 -0.73 -15.87 -33.53
CA LYS A 42 -1.96 -15.08 -33.32
C LYS A 42 -2.72 -15.47 -32.05
N ARG A 43 -2.77 -16.78 -31.73
CA ARG A 43 -3.44 -17.26 -30.50
C ARG A 43 -2.69 -16.80 -29.26
N LEU A 44 -1.37 -16.92 -29.23
CA LEU A 44 -0.54 -16.45 -28.11
C LEU A 44 -0.59 -14.92 -27.98
N GLU A 45 -0.61 -14.17 -29.09
CA GLU A 45 -0.81 -12.72 -29.07
C GLU A 45 -2.16 -12.33 -28.42
N SER A 46 -3.23 -13.07 -28.73
CA SER A 46 -4.54 -12.85 -28.09
C SER A 46 -4.50 -13.10 -26.58
N VAL A 47 -3.72 -14.07 -26.12
CA VAL A 47 -3.53 -14.36 -24.69
C VAL A 47 -2.76 -13.23 -24.02
N VAL A 48 -1.65 -12.79 -24.62
CA VAL A 48 -0.85 -11.66 -24.10
C VAL A 48 -1.64 -10.36 -24.10
N ALA A 49 -2.44 -10.09 -25.13
CA ALA A 49 -3.32 -8.91 -25.17
C ALA A 49 -4.35 -8.92 -24.02
N TYR A 50 -4.87 -10.11 -23.67
CA TYR A 50 -5.73 -10.28 -22.50
C TYR A 50 -4.95 -10.02 -21.19
N TRP A 51 -3.74 -10.57 -21.01
CA TRP A 51 -2.90 -10.28 -19.84
C TRP A 51 -2.63 -8.79 -19.68
N THR A 52 -2.21 -8.11 -20.76
CA THR A 52 -1.99 -6.66 -20.80
C THR A 52 -3.24 -5.88 -20.34
N THR A 53 -4.43 -6.33 -20.73
CA THR A 53 -5.69 -5.71 -20.32
C THR A 53 -5.94 -5.89 -18.82
N GLN A 54 -5.75 -7.09 -18.29
CA GLN A 54 -5.93 -7.38 -16.85
C GLN A 54 -4.93 -6.61 -15.98
N ILE A 55 -3.67 -6.53 -16.42
CA ILE A 55 -2.63 -5.76 -15.73
C ILE A 55 -3.01 -4.28 -15.69
N ARG A 56 -3.42 -3.70 -16.84
CA ARG A 56 -3.82 -2.29 -16.90
C ARG A 56 -5.01 -1.97 -16.01
N ILE A 57 -6.00 -2.85 -15.94
CA ILE A 57 -7.15 -2.69 -15.02
C ILE A 57 -6.65 -2.69 -13.58
N THR A 58 -5.79 -3.66 -13.22
CA THR A 58 -5.23 -3.77 -11.87
C THR A 58 -4.43 -2.52 -11.47
N LEU A 59 -3.62 -1.98 -12.36
CA LEU A 59 -2.87 -0.73 -12.13
C LEU A 59 -3.80 0.48 -12.01
N SER A 60 -4.82 0.59 -12.87
CA SER A 60 -5.78 1.70 -12.84
C SER A 60 -6.61 1.74 -11.55
N ASP A 61 -6.93 0.56 -10.99
CA ASP A 61 -7.67 0.46 -9.72
C ASP A 61 -6.80 0.93 -8.53
N GLN A 62 -5.47 0.87 -8.63
CA GLN A 62 -4.56 1.35 -7.57
C GLN A 62 -4.57 2.88 -7.45
N ASP A 63 -4.53 3.59 -8.58
CA ASP A 63 -4.53 5.06 -8.59
C ASP A 63 -5.79 5.64 -7.94
N GLN A 64 -6.91 4.94 -8.07
CA GLN A 64 -8.20 5.34 -7.50
C GLN A 64 -8.37 4.96 -6.02
N ALA A 65 -7.53 4.06 -5.49
CA ALA A 65 -7.66 3.54 -4.13
C ALA A 65 -6.98 4.41 -3.07
N THR A 66 -6.29 5.50 -3.45
CA THR A 66 -5.64 6.42 -2.51
C THR A 66 -6.63 6.88 -1.43
N PRO A 67 -6.37 6.62 -0.13
CA PRO A 67 -7.32 6.94 0.92
C PRO A 67 -7.45 8.46 1.04
N ASN A 68 -8.57 9.00 0.57
CA ASN A 68 -8.83 10.44 0.65
C ASN A 68 -9.04 10.94 2.09
N GLU A 69 -9.22 10.02 3.05
CA GLU A 69 -9.39 10.32 4.48
C GLU A 69 -8.74 9.20 5.33
N LEU A 70 -7.46 9.33 5.67
CA LEU A 70 -6.81 8.49 6.69
C LEU A 70 -7.32 8.92 8.07
N LEU A 71 -7.97 8.03 8.82
CA LEU A 71 -8.48 8.33 10.15
C LEU A 71 -7.43 8.06 11.23
N CYS A 72 -6.58 7.06 11.02
CA CYS A 72 -5.53 6.65 11.94
C CYS A 72 -4.25 6.18 11.23
N LEU A 73 -3.14 6.10 11.96
CA LEU A 73 -1.85 5.68 11.39
C LEU A 73 -1.87 4.24 10.89
N ASN A 74 -2.66 3.39 11.54
CA ASN A 74 -2.82 2.00 11.12
C ASN A 74 -3.54 1.89 9.76
N ASP A 75 -4.40 2.86 9.39
CA ASP A 75 -5.08 2.85 8.09
C ASP A 75 -4.08 2.94 6.93
N GLU A 76 -3.00 3.71 7.10
CA GLU A 76 -1.94 3.81 6.09
C GLU A 76 -1.23 2.47 5.95
N TYR A 77 -0.87 1.81 7.06
CA TYR A 77 -0.26 0.48 7.02
C TYR A 77 -1.18 -0.57 6.35
N GLU A 78 -2.45 -0.58 6.74
CA GLU A 78 -3.47 -1.47 6.15
C GLU A 78 -3.68 -1.18 4.67
N PHE A 79 -3.67 0.10 4.25
CA PHE A 79 -3.76 0.46 2.84
C PHE A 79 -2.64 -0.19 2.02
N TRP A 80 -1.41 -0.20 2.53
CA TRP A 80 -0.27 -0.83 1.83
C TRP A 80 -0.34 -2.36 1.84
N ILE A 81 -0.94 -3.00 2.84
CA ILE A 81 -1.20 -4.45 2.83
C ILE A 81 -2.33 -4.81 1.86
N TYR A 82 -3.39 -4.02 1.81
CA TYR A 82 -4.66 -4.39 1.17
C TYR A 82 -4.95 -3.57 -0.10
N ARG A 83 -3.90 -3.08 -0.77
CA ARG A 83 -3.88 -2.06 -1.82
C ARG A 83 -4.95 -2.16 -2.92
N PRO A 84 -5.54 -3.35 -3.22
CA PRO A 84 -6.76 -3.40 -4.06
C PRO A 84 -8.01 -4.08 -3.45
N SER A 85 -7.96 -4.63 -2.23
CA SER A 85 -9.12 -5.34 -1.63
C SER A 85 -10.06 -4.45 -0.80
N ALA A 86 -9.66 -3.21 -0.50
CA ALA A 86 -10.44 -2.29 0.34
C ALA A 86 -11.78 -1.85 -0.28
N SER A 87 -11.89 -1.76 -1.60
CA SER A 87 -13.14 -1.39 -2.30
C SER A 87 -14.27 -2.40 -2.07
N PHE A 88 -13.93 -3.67 -1.81
CA PHE A 88 -14.91 -4.72 -1.48
C PHE A 88 -15.21 -4.81 0.02
N ARG A 89 -14.25 -4.50 0.89
CA ARG A 89 -14.44 -4.61 2.34
C ARG A 89 -15.43 -3.56 2.88
N LYS A 90 -15.56 -2.38 2.24
CA LYS A 90 -16.60 -1.38 2.58
C LYS A 90 -18.04 -1.84 2.32
N GLN A 91 -18.27 -2.90 1.53
CA GLN A 91 -19.60 -3.51 1.33
C GLN A 91 -19.86 -4.75 2.19
N ALA A 92 -18.81 -5.37 2.75
CA ALA A 92 -18.93 -6.57 3.57
C ALA A 92 -19.19 -6.23 5.05
N SER A 93 -20.33 -5.59 5.33
CA SER A 93 -20.92 -5.55 6.68
C SER A 93 -21.68 -6.85 7.00
N PHE A 94 -21.12 -8.00 6.64
CA PHE A 94 -21.69 -9.31 6.94
C PHE A 94 -20.63 -10.22 7.57
N PRO A 95 -20.87 -10.77 8.76
CA PRO A 95 -19.93 -11.70 9.39
C PRO A 95 -20.02 -13.04 8.67
N LEU A 96 -19.08 -13.32 7.77
CA LEU A 96 -18.84 -14.68 7.30
C LEU A 96 -17.81 -15.32 8.24
N HIS A 97 -18.36 -16.08 9.20
CA HIS A 97 -17.61 -17.05 9.99
C HIS A 97 -17.13 -18.14 9.02
N ILE A 98 -15.87 -18.06 8.58
CA ILE A 98 -15.20 -19.17 7.89
C ILE A 98 -14.20 -19.73 8.90
N ASP A 99 -14.55 -20.90 9.43
CA ASP A 99 -13.69 -21.65 10.35
C ASP A 99 -12.35 -21.93 9.67
N ALA A 100 -11.29 -21.40 10.29
CA ALA A 100 -9.90 -21.58 9.89
C ALA A 100 -9.42 -23.00 10.21
N LYS A 101 -9.90 -24.00 9.47
CA LYS A 101 -9.31 -25.35 9.40
C LYS A 101 -9.57 -25.99 8.05
N GLU A 102 -8.84 -25.56 7.02
CA GLU A 102 -8.42 -26.48 5.96
C GLU A 102 -7.22 -25.91 5.22
N GLU A 103 -6.05 -26.38 5.63
CA GLU A 103 -4.78 -26.19 4.94
C GLU A 103 -4.54 -27.45 4.10
N LYS A 104 -4.46 -27.33 2.76
CA LYS A 104 -3.39 -27.93 1.94
C LYS A 104 -3.56 -27.77 0.42
N LYS A 105 -2.44 -27.28 -0.15
CA LYS A 105 -1.95 -27.42 -1.52
C LYS A 105 -2.61 -26.55 -2.60
N GLY A 106 -2.01 -25.38 -2.80
CA GLY A 106 -1.85 -24.79 -4.13
C GLY A 106 -2.88 -23.74 -4.55
N ILE A 107 -3.64 -23.19 -3.62
CA ILE A 107 -4.60 -22.12 -3.93
C ILE A 107 -4.39 -20.99 -2.91
N PHE A 108 -4.06 -19.83 -3.48
CA PHE A 108 -3.81 -18.51 -2.91
C PHE A 108 -4.51 -18.26 -1.56
N LEU A 109 -3.76 -17.85 -0.53
CA LEU A 109 -4.35 -17.40 0.74
C LEU A 109 -5.01 -16.02 0.51
N PRO A 110 -6.19 -15.72 1.12
CA PRO A 110 -6.91 -14.45 0.92
C PRO A 110 -6.25 -13.21 1.56
N THR A 111 -4.99 -13.33 1.99
CA THR A 111 -4.26 -12.32 2.76
C THR A 111 -3.19 -11.58 1.95
N ASP A 112 -2.96 -11.98 0.69
CA ASP A 112 -1.88 -11.44 -0.11
C ASP A 112 -2.39 -10.32 -1.03
N ASP A 113 -1.75 -9.15 -0.96
CA ASP A 113 -1.92 -8.01 -1.87
C ASP A 113 -2.10 -8.50 -3.32
N ASN A 114 -3.20 -8.10 -3.98
CA ASN A 114 -3.51 -8.52 -5.34
C ASN A 114 -2.39 -8.13 -6.34
N LEU A 115 -1.65 -7.05 -6.08
CA LEU A 115 -0.47 -6.70 -6.86
C LEU A 115 0.67 -7.72 -6.70
N CYS A 116 0.97 -8.13 -5.47
CA CYS A 116 1.95 -9.17 -5.16
C CYS A 116 1.52 -10.52 -5.76
N GLY A 117 0.23 -10.87 -5.65
CA GLY A 117 -0.32 -12.08 -6.23
C GLY A 117 -0.23 -12.12 -7.75
N LEU A 118 -0.49 -11.00 -8.42
CA LEU A 118 -0.31 -10.86 -9.86
C LEU A 118 1.18 -10.96 -10.24
N ASN A 119 2.08 -10.29 -9.51
CA ASN A 119 3.52 -10.39 -9.75
C ASN A 119 4.00 -11.84 -9.68
N GLN A 120 3.61 -12.60 -8.64
CA GLN A 120 3.95 -14.02 -8.52
C GLN A 120 3.47 -14.86 -9.72
N GLN A 121 2.27 -14.59 -10.22
CA GLN A 121 1.75 -15.25 -11.42
C GLN A 121 2.55 -14.91 -12.68
N LEU A 122 3.00 -13.65 -12.80
CA LEU A 122 3.81 -13.18 -13.93
C LEU A 122 5.24 -13.74 -13.91
N GLN A 123 5.75 -14.16 -12.76
CA GLN A 123 7.03 -14.86 -12.65
C GLN A 123 6.96 -16.33 -13.08
N ASN A 124 5.79 -16.83 -13.51
CA ASN A 124 5.65 -18.19 -14.02
C ASN A 124 6.56 -18.43 -15.25
N PRO A 125 7.38 -19.50 -15.27
CA PRO A 125 8.27 -19.80 -16.39
C PRO A 125 7.56 -19.91 -17.75
N THR A 126 6.32 -20.40 -17.76
CA THR A 126 5.51 -20.52 -18.99
C THR A 126 5.11 -19.15 -19.52
N VAL A 127 4.80 -18.19 -18.64
CA VAL A 127 4.47 -16.80 -19.03
C VAL A 127 5.69 -16.14 -19.65
N ASN A 128 6.87 -16.29 -19.04
CA ASN A 128 8.13 -15.78 -19.58
C ASN A 128 8.46 -16.41 -20.95
N ARG A 129 8.30 -17.73 -21.08
CA ARG A 129 8.55 -18.44 -22.34
C ARG A 129 7.64 -17.97 -23.47
N ILE A 130 6.35 -17.76 -23.20
CA ILE A 130 5.40 -17.21 -24.19
C ILE A 130 5.82 -15.79 -24.60
N ALA A 131 6.23 -14.95 -23.64
CA ALA A 131 6.66 -13.58 -23.93
C ALA A 131 7.95 -13.55 -24.78
N GLU A 132 8.95 -14.37 -24.44
CA GLU A 132 10.20 -14.51 -25.20
C GLU A 132 9.96 -15.02 -26.62
N PHE A 133 9.13 -16.06 -26.77
CA PHE A 133 8.74 -16.59 -28.07
C PHE A 133 8.10 -15.52 -28.96
N LEU A 134 7.18 -14.73 -28.42
CA LEU A 134 6.52 -13.65 -29.16
C LEU A 134 7.44 -12.44 -29.43
N LEU A 135 8.48 -12.23 -28.63
CA LEU A 135 9.52 -11.25 -28.94
C LEU A 135 10.34 -11.66 -30.15
N ILE A 136 10.72 -12.95 -30.25
CA ILE A 136 11.44 -13.52 -31.40
C ILE A 136 10.60 -13.39 -32.67
N SER A 137 9.28 -13.59 -32.58
CA SER A 137 8.35 -13.37 -33.69
C SER A 137 8.04 -11.89 -33.98
N HIS A 138 8.78 -10.96 -33.38
CA HIS A 138 8.63 -9.50 -33.52
C HIS A 138 7.27 -8.91 -33.12
N SER A 139 6.52 -9.58 -32.23
CA SER A 139 5.23 -9.08 -31.77
C SER A 139 5.36 -7.78 -30.96
N THR A 140 4.51 -6.80 -31.26
CA THR A 140 4.42 -5.55 -30.50
C THR A 140 3.68 -5.74 -29.17
N TYR A 141 2.78 -6.73 -29.08
CA TYR A 141 2.04 -7.06 -27.87
C TYR A 141 2.95 -7.57 -26.76
N ALA A 142 3.98 -8.36 -27.10
CA ALA A 142 4.97 -8.87 -26.15
C ALA A 142 5.77 -7.75 -25.47
N ARG A 143 6.17 -6.71 -26.23
CA ARG A 143 6.89 -5.56 -25.67
C ARG A 143 6.02 -4.75 -24.70
N GLN A 144 4.76 -4.52 -25.05
CA GLN A 144 3.81 -3.82 -24.17
C GLN A 144 3.57 -4.61 -22.88
N PHE A 145 3.41 -5.94 -22.99
CA PHE A 145 3.24 -6.81 -21.85
C PHE A 145 4.46 -6.79 -20.91
N LEU A 146 5.68 -6.87 -21.45
CA LEU A 146 6.89 -6.82 -20.62
C LEU A 146 7.04 -5.49 -19.90
N SER A 147 6.77 -4.36 -20.57
CA SER A 147 6.77 -3.05 -19.90
C SER A 147 5.78 -2.98 -18.74
N LEU A 148 4.58 -3.55 -18.90
CA LEU A 148 3.58 -3.61 -17.82
C LEU A 148 3.97 -4.62 -16.73
N LYS A 149 4.66 -5.71 -17.08
CA LYS A 149 5.21 -6.66 -16.12
C LYS A 149 6.24 -5.99 -15.22
N ASP A 150 7.16 -5.21 -15.81
CA ASP A 150 8.18 -4.47 -15.07
C ASP A 150 7.52 -3.46 -14.11
N GLU A 151 6.48 -2.74 -14.56
CA GLU A 151 5.71 -1.81 -13.72
C GLU A 151 5.03 -2.50 -12.52
N ILE A 152 4.49 -3.72 -12.72
CA ILE A 152 3.93 -4.54 -11.64
C ILE A 152 5.02 -4.99 -10.66
N GLU A 153 6.19 -5.38 -11.15
CA GLU A 153 7.32 -5.81 -10.32
C GLU A 153 7.88 -4.66 -9.47
N ASP A 154 8.00 -3.48 -10.08
CA ASP A 154 8.39 -2.24 -9.40
C ASP A 154 7.38 -1.86 -8.32
N GLY A 155 6.07 -1.86 -8.65
CA GLY A 155 5.00 -1.56 -7.71
C GLY A 155 4.93 -2.56 -6.54
N ALA A 156 5.15 -3.85 -6.80
CA ALA A 156 5.21 -4.88 -5.75
C ALA A 156 6.43 -4.68 -4.82
N THR A 157 7.58 -4.31 -5.40
CA THR A 157 8.80 -4.01 -4.65
C THR A 157 8.60 -2.77 -3.77
N GLU A 158 7.98 -1.74 -4.32
CA GLU A 158 7.61 -0.52 -3.61
C GLU A 158 6.71 -0.83 -2.41
N ALA A 159 5.61 -1.56 -2.65
CA ALA A 159 4.65 -1.90 -1.62
C ALA A 159 5.29 -2.69 -0.47
N LYS A 160 6.10 -3.71 -0.80
CA LYS A 160 6.84 -4.50 0.19
C LYS A 160 7.76 -3.62 1.06
N SER A 161 8.50 -2.71 0.44
CA SER A 161 9.39 -1.80 1.18
C SER A 161 8.59 -0.87 2.08
N ASN A 162 7.50 -0.29 1.59
CA ASN A 162 6.67 0.62 2.38
C ASN A 162 6.03 -0.07 3.57
N ILE A 163 5.53 -1.31 3.42
CA ILE A 163 5.03 -2.13 4.53
C ILE A 163 6.12 -2.32 5.60
N GLU A 164 7.35 -2.62 5.19
CA GLU A 164 8.46 -2.84 6.13
C GLU A 164 8.77 -1.60 6.98
N TYR A 165 8.81 -0.42 6.36
CA TYR A 165 9.06 0.83 7.06
C TYR A 165 7.87 1.31 7.89
N LEU A 166 6.64 1.18 7.38
CA LEU A 166 5.43 1.58 8.10
C LEU A 166 5.14 0.66 9.30
N ARG A 167 5.58 -0.60 9.27
CA ARG A 167 5.40 -1.55 10.37
C ARG A 167 5.96 -1.04 11.70
N ILE A 168 7.01 -0.21 11.69
CA ILE A 168 7.60 0.34 12.92
C ILE A 168 6.65 1.28 13.67
N LEU A 169 5.58 1.76 13.00
CA LEU A 169 4.57 2.65 13.58
C LEU A 169 3.41 1.89 14.23
N ILE A 170 3.28 0.58 14.00
CA ILE A 170 2.14 -0.21 14.49
C ILE A 170 2.09 -0.17 16.03
N ASP A 171 3.15 -0.62 16.70
CA ASP A 171 3.15 -0.68 18.17
C ASP A 171 3.01 0.72 18.79
N PRO A 172 3.76 1.76 18.38
CA PRO A 172 3.57 3.12 18.89
C PRO A 172 2.16 3.69 18.65
N SER A 173 1.54 3.38 17.51
CA SER A 173 0.17 3.81 17.24
C SER A 173 -0.85 3.10 18.13
N ALA A 174 -0.65 1.81 18.39
CA ALA A 174 -1.51 1.03 19.28
C ALA A 174 -1.39 1.49 20.74
N GLU A 175 -0.19 1.88 21.20
CA GLU A 175 -0.03 2.49 22.53
C GLU A 175 -0.68 3.87 22.61
N LEU A 176 -0.63 4.66 21.54
CA LEU A 176 -1.33 5.94 21.47
C LEU A 176 -2.85 5.76 21.56
N ASP A 177 -3.41 4.76 20.87
CA ASP A 177 -4.85 4.46 20.89
C ASP A 177 -5.37 4.02 22.27
N LYS A 178 -4.49 3.48 23.13
CA LYS A 178 -4.84 3.13 24.53
C LYS A 178 -4.92 4.35 25.45
N CYS A 179 -4.39 5.49 25.05
CA CYS A 179 -4.40 6.69 25.88
C CYS A 179 -5.81 7.28 25.96
N THR A 180 -6.33 7.41 27.19
CA THR A 180 -7.64 8.04 27.45
C THR A 180 -7.53 9.50 27.86
N THR A 181 -6.32 9.96 28.21
CA THR A 181 -6.05 11.29 28.76
C THR A 181 -5.07 12.05 27.86
N PRO A 182 -5.29 13.34 27.56
CA PRO A 182 -4.36 14.11 26.75
C PRO A 182 -2.94 14.15 27.35
N SER A 183 -2.76 14.28 28.67
CA SER A 183 -1.42 14.37 29.27
C SER A 183 -0.51 13.16 29.00
N SER A 184 -1.07 11.95 28.85
CA SER A 184 -0.28 10.73 28.62
C SER A 184 0.17 10.56 27.16
N ILE A 185 -0.39 11.34 26.24
CA ILE A 185 -0.04 11.21 24.81
C ILE A 185 1.27 11.91 24.47
N GLU A 186 1.68 12.93 25.26
CA GLU A 186 2.82 13.78 24.94
C GLU A 186 4.13 13.00 24.74
N GLU A 187 4.36 11.98 25.57
CA GLU A 187 5.53 11.10 25.47
C GLU A 187 5.51 10.24 24.19
N HIS A 188 4.32 9.84 23.74
CA HIS A 188 4.11 9.04 22.53
C HIS A 188 4.27 9.88 21.25
N LEU A 189 3.83 11.14 21.27
CA LEU A 189 3.93 12.05 20.13
C LEU A 189 5.38 12.27 19.72
N MET A 190 6.28 12.48 20.69
CA MET A 190 7.69 12.65 20.39
C MET A 190 8.26 11.40 19.70
N LEU A 191 7.98 10.21 20.23
CA LEU A 191 8.44 8.96 19.64
C LEU A 191 7.95 8.79 18.20
N ILE A 192 6.64 8.98 17.95
CA ILE A 192 6.03 8.82 16.62
C ILE A 192 6.65 9.79 15.61
N ILE A 193 6.83 11.06 15.97
CA ILE A 193 7.44 12.05 15.08
C ILE A 193 8.90 11.67 14.73
N HIS A 194 9.67 11.12 15.67
CA HIS A 194 11.02 10.62 15.38
C HIS A 194 11.01 9.39 14.46
N LEU A 195 9.98 8.55 14.54
CA LEU A 195 9.79 7.42 13.62
C LEU A 195 9.42 7.91 12.22
N PHE A 196 8.56 8.92 12.07
CA PHE A 196 8.28 9.54 10.76
C PHE A 196 9.57 10.06 10.11
N ARG A 197 10.45 10.70 10.90
CA ARG A 197 11.76 11.14 10.43
C ARG A 197 12.65 9.96 10.02
N THR A 198 12.65 8.87 10.80
CA THR A 198 13.39 7.65 10.48
C THR A 198 12.92 7.07 9.14
N ILE A 199 11.60 7.04 8.91
CA ILE A 199 11.02 6.57 7.65
C ILE A 199 11.44 7.49 6.48
N TRP A 200 11.29 8.81 6.63
CA TRP A 200 11.70 9.79 5.61
C TRP A 200 13.16 9.64 5.17
N LEU A 201 14.07 9.45 6.14
CA LEU A 201 15.50 9.41 5.88
C LEU A 201 15.99 8.09 5.29
N ASN A 202 15.35 6.97 5.65
CA ASN A 202 15.84 5.64 5.33
C ASN A 202 15.00 4.91 4.29
N SER A 203 13.72 5.24 4.13
CA SER A 203 12.86 4.56 3.17
C SER A 203 13.26 4.93 1.74
N PRO A 204 13.49 3.94 0.85
CA PRO A 204 13.79 4.21 -0.55
C PRO A 204 12.56 4.73 -1.31
N PHE A 205 11.36 4.33 -0.90
CA PHE A 205 10.10 4.65 -1.59
C PHE A 205 9.16 5.53 -0.75
N TYR A 206 9.18 5.46 0.58
CA TYR A 206 8.30 6.25 1.47
C TYR A 206 8.97 7.55 1.95
N ASN A 207 9.46 8.36 1.02
CA ASN A 207 10.23 9.58 1.32
C ASN A 207 9.76 10.80 0.51
N SER A 208 8.49 10.81 0.09
CA SER A 208 7.86 11.95 -0.60
C SER A 208 7.09 12.82 0.39
N HIS A 209 7.06 14.13 0.12
CA HIS A 209 6.39 15.10 1.00
C HIS A 209 4.93 14.73 1.24
N GLU A 210 4.22 14.30 0.20
CA GLU A 210 2.83 13.86 0.25
C GLU A 210 2.63 12.69 1.24
N ARG A 211 3.49 11.67 1.18
CA ARG A 211 3.41 10.48 2.05
C ARG A 211 3.62 10.83 3.52
N ILE A 212 4.62 11.66 3.81
CA ILE A 212 4.86 12.12 5.18
C ILE A 212 3.76 13.05 5.67
N GLU A 213 3.25 13.94 4.82
CA GLU A 213 2.11 14.79 5.14
C GLU A 213 0.88 13.95 5.49
N ASN A 214 0.64 12.84 4.79
CA ASN A 214 -0.44 11.91 5.08
C ASN A 214 -0.26 11.24 6.46
N LEU A 215 0.95 10.85 6.85
CA LEU A 215 1.23 10.36 8.22
C LEU A 215 0.92 11.43 9.28
N PHE A 216 1.33 12.68 9.05
CA PHE A 216 1.02 13.77 9.98
C PHE A 216 -0.48 14.06 10.05
N LYS A 217 -1.21 14.00 8.93
CA LYS A 217 -2.68 14.10 8.91
C LYS A 217 -3.32 12.99 9.73
N ALA A 218 -2.89 11.74 9.54
CA ALA A 218 -3.40 10.60 10.29
C ALA A 218 -3.14 10.74 11.79
N LEU A 219 -1.95 11.20 12.19
CA LEU A 219 -1.62 11.49 13.59
C LEU A 219 -2.49 12.61 14.17
N ASN A 220 -2.71 13.70 13.41
CA ASN A 220 -3.59 14.79 13.83
C ASN A 220 -5.02 14.28 14.09
N ASN A 221 -5.52 13.42 13.20
CA ASN A 221 -6.85 12.85 13.32
C ASN A 221 -6.95 11.97 14.59
N GLN A 222 -5.94 11.17 14.91
CA GLN A 222 -5.89 10.40 16.17
C GLN A 222 -5.93 11.32 17.41
N ILE A 223 -5.13 12.39 17.44
CA ILE A 223 -5.13 13.35 18.56
C ILE A 223 -6.53 13.97 18.74
N ILE A 224 -7.17 14.38 17.64
CA ILE A 224 -8.53 14.95 17.67
C ILE A 224 -9.54 13.94 18.22
N ILE A 225 -9.45 12.66 17.83
CA ILE A 225 -10.33 11.59 18.32
C ILE A 225 -10.15 11.39 19.83
N ILE A 226 -8.90 11.34 20.33
CA ILE A 226 -8.62 11.20 21.76
C ILE A 226 -9.21 12.39 22.54
N CYS A 227 -8.94 13.62 22.11
CA CYS A 227 -9.48 14.83 22.73
C CYS A 227 -11.02 14.84 22.74
N ARG A 228 -11.65 14.43 21.62
CA ARG A 228 -13.11 14.33 21.52
C ARG A 228 -13.70 13.31 22.50
N ASN A 229 -13.05 12.16 22.67
CA ASN A 229 -13.52 11.11 23.57
C ASN A 229 -13.30 11.48 25.05
N TYR A 230 -12.31 12.32 25.34
CA TYR A 230 -12.03 12.82 26.69
C TYR A 230 -13.05 13.86 27.18
N ILE A 231 -13.63 14.64 26.27
CA ILE A 231 -14.59 15.70 26.58
C ILE A 231 -16.03 15.15 26.62
N ASP A 232 -16.63 15.05 27.82
CA ASP A 232 -18.04 14.71 27.97
C ASP A 232 -18.93 15.96 27.96
N LEU A 233 -19.57 16.22 26.81
CA LEU A 233 -20.49 17.34 26.62
C LEU A 233 -21.68 17.33 27.60
N ARG A 234 -22.10 16.17 28.12
CA ARG A 234 -23.20 16.10 29.09
C ARG A 234 -22.80 16.73 30.41
N GLU A 235 -21.57 16.51 30.86
CA GLU A 235 -21.03 17.14 32.07
C GLU A 235 -20.84 18.65 31.89
N VAL A 236 -20.43 19.07 30.68
CA VAL A 236 -20.31 20.48 30.31
C VAL A 236 -21.65 21.20 30.45
N PHE A 237 -22.72 20.64 29.87
CA PHE A 237 -24.06 21.24 29.91
C PHE A 237 -24.79 21.04 31.24
N ALA A 238 -24.35 20.09 32.09
CA ALA A 238 -24.89 19.89 33.43
C ALA A 238 -24.37 20.90 34.48
N GLY A 239 -23.54 21.87 34.07
CA GLY A 239 -23.07 22.94 34.95
C GLY A 239 -21.79 22.64 35.73
N LYS A 240 -21.07 21.54 35.42
CA LYS A 240 -19.73 21.26 35.97
C LYS A 240 -18.65 22.08 35.24
N THR A 241 -18.73 23.40 35.34
CA THR A 241 -17.92 24.34 34.53
C THR A 241 -16.42 24.23 34.80
N ARG A 242 -15.99 24.11 36.06
CA ARG A 242 -14.56 24.07 36.43
C ARG A 242 -13.84 22.84 35.87
N SER A 243 -14.38 21.64 36.10
CA SER A 243 -13.80 20.39 35.58
C SER A 243 -13.82 20.35 34.05
N SER A 244 -14.82 20.96 33.42
CA SER A 244 -14.88 21.08 31.96
C SER A 244 -13.76 21.98 31.42
N ILE A 245 -13.54 23.14 32.04
CA ILE A 245 -12.45 24.06 31.64
C ILE A 245 -11.09 23.38 31.77
N GLU A 246 -10.84 22.69 32.89
CA GLU A 246 -9.59 21.94 33.11
C GLU A 246 -9.36 20.88 32.00
N LYS A 247 -10.41 20.14 31.60
CA LYS A 247 -10.32 19.18 30.47
C LYS A 247 -10.03 19.86 29.12
N PHE A 248 -10.64 21.02 28.86
CA PHE A 248 -10.37 21.78 27.63
C PHE A 248 -8.96 22.34 27.59
N GLU A 249 -8.46 22.88 28.71
CA GLU A 249 -7.08 23.37 28.84
C GLU A 249 -6.06 22.24 28.60
N GLU A 250 -6.33 21.03 29.10
CA GLU A 250 -5.49 19.85 28.85
C GLU A 250 -5.43 19.48 27.35
N CYS A 251 -6.57 19.48 26.66
CA CYS A 251 -6.61 19.26 25.21
C CYS A 251 -5.87 20.36 24.42
N VAL A 252 -6.00 21.63 24.83
CA VAL A 252 -5.28 22.75 24.20
C VAL A 252 -3.78 22.60 24.40
N ASN A 253 -3.34 22.28 25.62
CA ASN A 253 -1.92 22.11 25.95
C ASN A 253 -1.28 21.02 25.08
N VAL A 254 -1.96 19.90 24.89
CA VAL A 254 -1.49 18.82 24.02
C VAL A 254 -1.34 19.27 22.57
N CYS A 255 -2.32 20.01 22.03
CA CYS A 255 -2.24 20.54 20.67
C CYS A 255 -1.08 21.54 20.51
N GLU A 256 -0.86 22.41 21.49
CA GLU A 256 0.24 23.37 21.49
C GLU A 256 1.61 22.68 21.61
N ASN A 257 1.71 21.67 22.48
CA ASN A 257 2.92 20.89 22.63
C ASN A 257 3.24 20.11 21.34
N TYR A 258 2.24 19.46 20.74
CA TYR A 258 2.39 18.79 19.46
C TYR A 258 2.91 19.75 18.37
N LYS A 259 2.34 20.95 18.28
CA LYS A 259 2.82 21.98 17.35
C LYS A 259 4.28 22.37 17.62
N SER A 260 4.66 22.54 18.88
CA SER A 260 6.05 22.83 19.27
C SER A 260 7.00 21.68 18.91
N LEU A 261 6.58 20.42 19.10
CA LEU A 261 7.34 19.23 18.73
C LEU A 261 7.54 19.14 17.22
N TYR A 262 6.48 19.40 16.45
CA TYR A 262 6.54 19.48 15.00
C TYR A 262 7.54 20.53 14.53
N ASP A 263 7.46 21.76 15.04
CA ASP A 263 8.36 22.86 14.66
C ASP A 263 9.83 22.52 15.00
N LYS A 264 10.09 21.95 16.18
CA LYS A 264 11.43 21.49 16.58
C LYS A 264 11.99 20.44 15.62
N VAL A 265 11.18 19.46 15.21
CA VAL A 265 11.62 18.40 14.32
C VAL A 265 11.75 18.90 12.88
N ASN A 266 10.89 19.82 12.43
CA ASN A 266 10.95 20.43 11.11
C ASN A 266 12.21 21.29 10.92
N ILE A 267 12.61 22.05 11.95
CA ILE A 267 13.90 22.78 11.95
C ILE A 267 15.08 21.79 11.85
N ASN A 268 15.00 20.65 12.54
CA ASN A 268 16.04 19.62 12.44
C ASN A 268 16.04 18.91 11.07
N LEU A 269 14.88 18.80 10.42
CA LEU A 269 14.70 18.23 9.08
C LEU A 269 15.30 19.12 7.99
N SER A 270 15.06 20.44 8.00
CA SER A 270 15.68 21.35 7.03
C SER A 270 17.21 21.27 7.09
N VAL A 271 17.76 21.31 8.30
CA VAL A 271 19.20 21.16 8.55
C VAL A 271 19.73 19.81 8.07
N SER A 272 19.06 18.70 8.40
CA SER A 272 19.52 17.34 8.01
C SER A 272 19.40 17.09 6.51
N THR A 273 18.38 17.65 5.87
CA THR A 273 18.12 17.51 4.44
C THR A 273 19.14 18.30 3.64
N GLU A 274 19.54 19.49 4.10
CA GLU A 274 20.68 20.24 3.55
C GLU A 274 21.99 19.44 3.64
N TYR A 275 22.29 18.84 4.79
CA TYR A 275 23.50 18.01 4.96
C TYR A 275 23.50 16.75 4.08
N LEU A 276 22.36 16.07 3.94
CA LEU A 276 22.24 14.88 3.09
C LEU A 276 22.28 15.23 1.60
N ASN A 277 21.69 16.34 1.19
CA ASN A 277 21.77 16.85 -0.19
C ASN A 277 23.20 17.30 -0.53
N GLN A 278 23.94 17.87 0.42
CA GLN A 278 25.38 18.16 0.27
C GLN A 278 26.23 16.90 0.16
N ARG A 279 25.89 15.81 0.87
CA ARG A 279 26.58 14.51 0.76
C ARG A 279 26.27 13.79 -0.55
N LYS A 280 25.04 13.83 -1.04
CA LYS A 280 24.62 13.19 -2.29
C LYS A 280 25.13 13.92 -3.55
N SER A 281 25.41 15.22 -3.47
CA SER A 281 25.87 16.03 -4.61
C SER A 281 27.37 15.95 -4.92
N GLY A 282 28.16 15.19 -4.14
CA GLY A 282 29.57 14.97 -4.45
C GLY A 282 30.42 16.26 -4.45
N ALA A 283 30.03 17.29 -3.71
CA ALA A 283 30.91 18.43 -3.49
C ALA A 283 32.06 17.99 -2.58
N LYS A 284 33.24 17.75 -3.18
CA LYS A 284 34.51 17.61 -2.47
C LYS A 284 34.61 18.74 -1.44
N LEU A 285 34.64 18.36 -0.17
CA LEU A 285 35.18 19.23 0.88
C LEU A 285 36.63 19.52 0.50
N ALA A 286 36.87 20.75 0.02
CA ALA A 286 38.21 21.32 0.04
C ALA A 286 38.61 21.52 1.52
N PRO A 287 39.89 21.30 1.86
CA PRO A 287 40.36 21.12 3.23
C PRO A 287 40.14 22.33 4.13
#